data_AF-D2RFB7-F1
#
_entry.id   AF-D2RFB7-F1
#
_cell.length_a   1.000
_cell.length_b   1.000
_cell.length_c   1.000
_cell.angle_alpha   90.00
_cell.angle_beta   90.00
_cell.angle_gamma   90.00
#
_symmetry.space_group_name_H-M   'P 1'
#
loop_
_entity.id
_entity.type
_entity.pdbx_description
1 polymer ?
#
loop_
_entity_poly.entity_id
_entity_poly.type
_entity_poly.pdbx_seq_one_letter_code
_entity_poly.pdbx_strand_id
1 'polypeptide(L)'
;MISTTYVTYVSHTLHEPSKTALGTKPDLIDEWKRLIEECNLFSLSRKSIRDALESVDKLSRYLDENLSYFIIDHKPALQNPISHFRKHFEVFDDYVKRKIISPDVATDLMYLNYLYDSVHQLLFVSTYQPHGTNDPSLRIEILNIPSKLFDWMFKLDYLLIGLYERKSLDKELFNELKTSAQKFLREALNLRIFLPISTHDIFTKYKKLFWSQEIRDSTRFKWLISYLYDRVHHERSQTEKD
;
A
#
# COMPACT_ATOMS: atom_id res chain seq x y z
N MET A 1 -2.37 9.24 -7.46
CA MET A 1 -3.14 8.57 -8.52
C MET A 1 -3.27 7.15 -8.02
N ILE A 2 -4.38 6.86 -7.34
CA ILE A 2 -4.66 5.51 -6.84
C ILE A 2 -4.98 4.73 -8.11
N SER A 3 -3.94 4.07 -8.66
CA SER A 3 -4.10 3.11 -9.73
C SER A 3 -5.02 1.99 -9.22
N THR A 4 -5.68 1.29 -10.13
CA THR A 4 -6.42 0.04 -9.89
C THR A 4 -5.45 -1.07 -9.44
N THR A 5 -4.76 -0.85 -8.34
CA THR A 5 -3.76 -1.75 -7.79
C THR A 5 -4.52 -2.83 -7.03
N TYR A 6 -4.32 -4.08 -7.42
CA TYR A 6 -4.79 -5.23 -6.66
C TYR A 6 -3.68 -5.59 -5.66
N VAL A 7 -4.03 -6.04 -4.46
CA VAL A 7 -3.05 -6.37 -3.43
C VAL A 7 -3.20 -7.85 -3.09
N THR A 8 -2.11 -8.62 -3.16
CA THR A 8 -2.07 -10.01 -2.67
C THR A 8 -0.82 -10.21 -1.83
N TYR A 9 -0.79 -11.27 -1.02
CA TYR A 9 0.43 -11.71 -0.37
C TYR A 9 1.18 -12.72 -1.22
N VAL A 10 2.49 -12.74 -1.09
CA VAL A 10 3.32 -13.81 -1.65
C VAL A 10 3.18 -15.05 -0.77
N SER A 11 2.40 -16.02 -1.24
CA SER A 11 2.43 -17.38 -0.74
C SER A 11 3.73 -18.04 -1.20
N HIS A 12 4.68 -18.27 -0.29
CA HIS A 12 5.93 -19.01 -0.59
C HIS A 12 5.70 -20.52 -0.74
N THR A 13 4.61 -20.95 -1.37
CA THR A 13 4.55 -22.28 -1.97
C THR A 13 4.82 -22.16 -3.46
N LEU A 14 6.12 -22.17 -3.80
CA LEU A 14 6.59 -22.67 -5.10
C LEU A 14 6.20 -24.16 -5.18
N HIS A 15 4.91 -24.44 -5.37
CA HIS A 15 4.51 -25.77 -5.81
C HIS A 15 4.85 -25.86 -7.29
N GLU A 16 5.67 -26.86 -7.63
CA GLU A 16 5.98 -27.21 -9.01
C GLU A 16 4.67 -27.23 -9.82
N PRO A 17 4.60 -26.54 -10.96
CA PRO A 17 3.37 -26.47 -11.74
C PRO A 17 2.98 -27.90 -12.14
N SER A 18 1.85 -28.38 -11.60
CA SER A 18 1.28 -29.62 -12.09
C SER A 18 0.92 -29.39 -13.55
N LYS A 19 1.55 -30.17 -14.44
CA LYS A 19 1.29 -30.12 -15.89
C LYS A 19 -0.12 -30.63 -16.14
N THR A 20 -1.11 -29.75 -15.98
CA THR A 20 -2.49 -30.03 -16.36
C THR A 20 -2.84 -29.17 -17.56
N ALA A 21 -3.46 -29.83 -18.55
CA ALA A 21 -3.52 -29.42 -19.95
C ALA A 21 -4.04 -27.98 -20.18
N LEU A 22 -3.36 -27.28 -21.11
CA LEU A 22 -3.79 -26.01 -21.69
C LEU A 22 -5.14 -26.16 -22.40
N GLY A 23 -6.20 -25.79 -21.71
CA GLY A 23 -7.50 -25.48 -22.28
C GLY A 23 -8.15 -24.40 -21.44
N THR A 24 -8.38 -23.22 -22.02
CA THR A 24 -9.16 -22.13 -21.43
C THR A 24 -10.58 -22.64 -21.18
N LYS A 25 -10.86 -23.18 -19.99
CA LYS A 25 -12.23 -23.53 -19.60
C LYS A 25 -13.00 -22.21 -19.41
N PRO A 26 -14.17 -22.01 -20.03
CA PRO A 26 -14.98 -20.81 -19.85
C PRO A 26 -15.19 -20.42 -18.37
N ASP A 27 -15.34 -21.43 -17.51
CA ASP A 27 -15.47 -21.29 -16.06
C ASP A 27 -14.30 -20.54 -15.40
N LEU A 28 -13.07 -20.70 -15.92
CA LEU A 28 -11.89 -19.98 -15.40
C LEU A 28 -11.94 -18.50 -15.75
N ILE A 29 -12.36 -18.15 -16.96
CA ILE A 29 -12.47 -16.75 -17.39
C ILE A 29 -13.56 -16.03 -16.59
N ASP A 30 -14.70 -16.68 -16.36
CA ASP A 30 -15.81 -16.08 -15.63
C ASP A 30 -15.49 -15.92 -14.15
N GLU A 31 -14.84 -16.91 -13.53
CA GLU A 31 -14.31 -16.79 -12.16
C GLU A 31 -13.28 -15.66 -12.06
N TRP A 32 -12.36 -15.56 -13.03
CA TRP A 32 -11.36 -14.51 -13.07
C TRP A 32 -11.99 -13.12 -13.14
N LYS A 33 -12.96 -12.92 -14.03
CA LYS A 33 -13.72 -11.66 -14.13
C LYS A 33 -14.39 -11.30 -12.81
N ARG A 34 -15.02 -12.27 -12.14
CA ARG A 34 -15.64 -12.06 -10.83
C ARG A 34 -14.62 -11.61 -9.79
N LEU A 35 -13.47 -12.29 -9.72
CA LEU A 35 -12.41 -11.95 -8.77
C LEU A 35 -11.81 -10.55 -9.04
N ILE A 36 -11.66 -10.14 -10.30
CA ILE A 36 -11.22 -8.79 -10.69
C ILE A 36 -12.20 -7.73 -10.16
N GLU A 37 -13.50 -7.96 -10.25
CA GLU A 37 -14.51 -7.03 -9.75
C GLU A 37 -14.55 -7.00 -8.22
N GLU A 38 -14.48 -8.16 -7.58
CA GLU A 38 -14.60 -8.31 -6.12
C GLU A 38 -13.38 -7.82 -5.34
N CYS A 39 -12.19 -7.93 -5.94
CA CYS A 39 -10.90 -7.64 -5.30
C CYS A 39 -10.28 -6.32 -5.73
N ASN A 40 -10.99 -5.51 -6.51
CA ASN A 40 -10.61 -4.12 -6.73
C ASN A 40 -10.62 -3.38 -5.38
N LEU A 41 -9.59 -2.60 -5.09
CA LEU A 41 -9.43 -1.82 -3.86
C LEU A 41 -10.66 -0.94 -3.51
N PHE A 42 -11.36 -0.37 -4.50
CA PHE A 42 -12.60 0.38 -4.30
C PHE A 42 -13.82 -0.50 -4.01
N SER A 43 -13.82 -1.75 -4.50
CA SER A 43 -14.84 -2.74 -4.13
C SER A 43 -14.59 -3.25 -2.71
N LEU A 44 -13.33 -3.44 -2.34
CA LEU A 44 -12.90 -3.91 -1.03
C LEU A 44 -13.23 -2.89 0.07
N SER A 45 -12.98 -1.59 -0.15
CA SER A 45 -13.27 -0.52 0.82
C SER A 45 -14.74 -0.39 1.24
N ARG A 46 -15.66 -0.98 0.47
CA ARG A 46 -17.11 -1.01 0.73
C ARG A 46 -17.56 -2.18 1.60
N LYS A 47 -16.69 -3.18 1.80
CA LYS A 47 -16.97 -4.37 2.61
C LYS A 47 -16.63 -4.11 4.09
N SER A 48 -16.81 -5.10 4.95
CA SER A 48 -16.08 -5.10 6.23
C SER A 48 -14.62 -5.46 5.96
N ILE A 49 -13.70 -5.06 6.85
CA ILE A 49 -12.28 -5.38 6.65
C ILE A 49 -12.01 -6.88 6.61
N ARG A 50 -12.78 -7.66 7.37
CA ARG A 50 -12.75 -9.12 7.38
C ARG A 50 -13.17 -9.67 6.02
N ASP A 51 -14.31 -9.25 5.48
CA ASP A 51 -14.81 -9.76 4.19
C ASP A 51 -13.90 -9.32 3.02
N ALA A 52 -13.25 -8.15 3.16
CA ALA A 52 -12.26 -7.68 2.21
C ALA A 52 -11.02 -8.59 2.21
N LEU A 53 -10.50 -8.94 3.39
CA LEU A 53 -9.40 -9.91 3.52
C LEU A 53 -9.79 -11.29 2.97
N GLU A 54 -10.98 -11.79 3.27
CA GLU A 54 -11.49 -13.07 2.73
C GLU A 54 -11.57 -13.05 1.19
N SER A 55 -11.88 -11.89 0.59
CA SER A 55 -11.88 -11.73 -0.88
C SER A 55 -10.47 -11.81 -1.45
N VAL A 56 -9.50 -11.15 -0.82
CA VAL A 56 -8.09 -11.21 -1.23
C VAL A 56 -7.51 -12.62 -1.05
N ASP A 57 -7.92 -13.36 -0.01
CA ASP A 57 -7.55 -14.76 0.18
C ASP A 57 -8.10 -15.68 -0.92
N LYS A 58 -9.32 -15.41 -1.40
CA LYS A 58 -9.88 -16.14 -2.56
C LYS A 58 -9.07 -15.87 -3.82
N LEU A 59 -8.74 -14.60 -4.09
CA LEU A 59 -7.90 -14.22 -5.23
C LEU A 59 -6.52 -14.88 -5.15
N SER A 60 -5.88 -14.85 -3.98
CA SER A 60 -4.55 -15.43 -3.78
C SER A 60 -4.55 -16.94 -4.03
N ARG A 61 -5.52 -17.68 -3.49
CA ARG A 61 -5.68 -19.12 -3.76
C ARG A 61 -5.96 -19.41 -5.22
N TYR A 62 -6.82 -18.63 -5.87
CA TYR A 62 -7.10 -18.81 -7.29
C TYR A 62 -5.85 -18.67 -8.15
N LEU A 63 -4.99 -17.68 -7.85
CA LEU A 63 -3.72 -17.49 -8.54
C LEU A 63 -2.75 -18.65 -8.30
N ASP A 64 -2.63 -19.13 -7.06
CA ASP A 64 -1.77 -20.27 -6.71
C ASP A 64 -2.21 -21.55 -7.42
N GLU A 65 -3.52 -21.83 -7.45
CA GLU A 65 -4.10 -23.02 -8.07
C GLU A 65 -4.03 -23.01 -9.61
N ASN A 66 -4.03 -21.81 -10.21
CA ASN A 66 -4.14 -21.63 -11.66
C ASN A 66 -2.94 -20.90 -12.26
N LEU A 67 -1.74 -20.96 -11.66
CA LEU A 67 -0.58 -20.21 -12.12
C LEU A 67 -0.25 -20.44 -13.61
N SER A 68 -0.36 -21.70 -14.07
CA SER A 68 -0.11 -22.10 -15.47
C SER A 68 -1.09 -21.51 -16.48
N TYR A 69 -2.19 -20.91 -16.00
CA TYR A 69 -3.17 -20.22 -16.81
C TYR A 69 -2.72 -18.82 -17.24
N PHE A 70 -1.73 -18.23 -16.56
CA PHE A 70 -1.34 -16.85 -16.75
C PHE A 70 0.04 -16.67 -17.40
N ILE A 71 0.12 -15.69 -18.29
CA ILE A 71 1.36 -15.00 -18.61
C ILE A 71 1.61 -14.00 -17.49
N ILE A 72 2.77 -14.11 -16.83
CA ILE A 72 3.13 -13.29 -15.68
C ILE A 72 4.38 -12.47 -16.02
N ASP A 73 4.28 -11.16 -15.85
CA ASP A 73 5.41 -10.23 -15.96
C ASP A 73 5.65 -9.51 -14.63
N HIS A 74 6.91 -9.23 -14.30
CA HIS A 74 7.28 -8.62 -13.02
C HIS A 74 8.00 -7.29 -13.25
N LYS A 75 7.59 -6.26 -12.51
CA LYS A 75 8.21 -4.94 -12.53
C LYS A 75 8.37 -4.38 -11.11
N PRO A 76 9.33 -3.48 -10.87
CA PRO A 76 9.40 -2.76 -9.59
C PRO A 76 8.09 -2.03 -9.30
N ALA A 77 7.64 -2.07 -8.04
CA ALA A 77 6.37 -1.46 -7.66
C ALA A 77 6.43 0.07 -7.69
N LEU A 78 7.59 0.66 -7.38
CA LEU A 78 7.77 2.11 -7.34
C LEU A 78 9.02 2.55 -8.12
N GLN A 79 8.81 3.28 -9.20
CA GLN A 79 9.91 3.85 -9.99
C GLN A 79 10.37 5.21 -9.47
N ASN A 80 9.53 5.95 -8.74
CA ASN A 80 9.85 7.27 -8.19
C ASN A 80 9.22 7.48 -6.81
N PRO A 81 9.86 6.96 -5.73
CA PRO A 81 9.32 7.01 -4.38
C PRO A 81 9.09 8.43 -3.88
N ILE A 82 10.00 9.36 -4.21
CA ILE A 82 9.88 10.77 -3.80
C ILE A 82 8.64 11.41 -4.43
N SER A 83 8.38 11.17 -5.72
CA SER A 83 7.19 11.72 -6.37
C SER A 83 5.89 11.12 -5.82
N HIS A 84 5.91 9.86 -5.38
CA HIS A 84 4.76 9.20 -4.77
C HIS A 84 4.47 9.81 -3.39
N PHE A 85 5.48 9.82 -2.54
CA PHE A 85 5.41 10.35 -1.19
C PHE A 85 4.98 11.83 -1.17
N ARG A 86 5.44 12.64 -2.14
CA ARG A 86 4.99 14.03 -2.32
C ARG A 86 3.49 14.17 -2.57
N LYS A 87 2.88 13.27 -3.34
CA LYS A 87 1.43 13.32 -3.62
C LYS A 87 0.60 13.10 -2.35
N HIS A 88 1.09 12.30 -1.39
CA HIS A 88 0.40 12.11 -0.11
C HIS A 88 0.32 13.40 0.70
N PHE A 89 1.39 14.20 0.73
CA PHE A 89 1.37 15.52 1.38
C PHE A 89 0.33 16.45 0.77
N GLU A 90 0.26 16.53 -0.56
CA GLU A 90 -0.72 17.37 -1.24
C GLU A 90 -2.17 16.95 -0.91
N VAL A 91 -2.43 15.65 -0.85
CA VAL A 91 -3.75 15.10 -0.52
C VAL A 91 -4.14 15.40 0.93
N PHE A 92 -3.25 15.14 1.90
CA PHE A 92 -3.58 15.43 3.29
C PHE A 92 -3.65 16.93 3.59
N ASP A 93 -2.90 17.75 2.84
CA ASP A 93 -3.06 19.19 2.88
C ASP A 93 -4.42 19.67 2.41
N ASP A 94 -4.90 19.15 1.29
CA ASP A 94 -6.27 19.42 0.85
C ASP A 94 -7.30 18.99 1.90
N TYR A 95 -7.10 17.83 2.55
CA TYR A 95 -8.03 17.32 3.56
C TYR A 95 -8.09 18.17 4.82
N VAL A 96 -6.96 18.62 5.35
CA VAL A 96 -6.97 19.49 6.52
C VAL A 96 -7.52 20.89 6.14
N LYS A 97 -7.30 21.40 4.92
CA LYS A 97 -7.86 22.69 4.44
C LYS A 97 -9.38 22.63 4.37
N ARG A 98 -9.90 21.49 3.93
CA ARG A 98 -11.33 21.18 3.90
C ARG A 98 -11.90 20.76 5.26
N LYS A 99 -11.08 20.76 6.32
CA LYS A 99 -11.46 20.34 7.68
C LYS A 99 -11.98 18.90 7.78
N ILE A 100 -11.51 18.02 6.90
CA ILE A 100 -11.85 16.58 6.89
C ILE A 100 -11.08 15.85 7.99
N ILE A 101 -9.80 16.16 8.16
CA ILE A 101 -8.95 15.68 9.26
C ILE A 101 -8.26 16.86 9.94
N SER A 102 -7.74 16.65 11.15
CA SER A 102 -6.94 17.66 11.85
C SER A 102 -5.46 17.62 11.41
N PRO A 103 -4.68 18.69 11.65
CA PRO A 103 -3.24 18.69 11.37
C PRO A 103 -2.46 17.56 12.06
N ASP A 104 -2.83 17.21 13.29
CA ASP A 104 -2.18 16.14 14.06
C ASP A 104 -2.45 14.77 13.44
N VAL A 105 -3.70 14.52 13.02
CA VAL A 105 -4.08 13.30 12.30
C VAL A 105 -3.36 13.19 10.96
N ALA A 106 -3.24 14.29 10.22
CA ALA A 106 -2.49 14.31 8.96
C ALA A 106 -1.00 14.00 9.16
N THR A 107 -0.41 14.47 10.26
CA THR A 107 0.98 14.19 10.64
C THR A 107 1.19 12.70 10.90
N ASP A 108 0.31 12.10 11.70
CA ASP A 108 0.36 10.66 11.99
C ASP A 108 0.12 9.82 10.72
N LEU A 109 -0.85 10.17 9.88
CA LEU A 109 -1.07 9.49 8.59
C LEU A 109 0.14 9.62 7.67
N MET A 110 0.84 10.76 7.67
CA MET A 110 2.08 10.90 6.91
C MET A 110 3.18 9.98 7.43
N TYR A 111 3.23 9.74 8.75
CA TYR A 111 4.16 8.77 9.31
C TYR A 111 3.87 7.34 8.84
N LEU A 112 2.61 6.91 8.88
CA LEU A 112 2.23 5.58 8.39
C LEU A 112 2.54 5.44 6.89
N ASN A 113 2.22 6.45 6.08
CA ASN A 113 2.54 6.44 4.65
C ASN A 113 4.05 6.44 4.39
N TYR A 114 4.85 7.13 5.20
CA TYR A 114 6.29 7.10 5.08
C TYR A 114 6.83 5.68 5.31
N LEU A 115 6.33 4.96 6.33
CA LEU A 115 6.71 3.58 6.59
C LEU A 115 6.31 2.67 5.43
N TYR A 116 5.08 2.82 4.93
CA TYR A 116 4.58 2.08 3.77
C TYR A 116 5.44 2.33 2.53
N ASP A 117 5.65 3.58 2.13
CA ASP A 117 6.39 3.93 0.91
C ASP A 117 7.86 3.50 1.00
N SER A 118 8.44 3.54 2.21
CA SER A 118 9.82 3.06 2.47
C SER A 118 9.98 1.57 2.19
N VAL A 119 8.92 0.77 2.38
CA VAL A 119 8.87 -0.65 2.02
C VAL A 119 8.46 -0.84 0.56
N HIS A 120 7.42 -0.12 0.12
CA HIS A 120 6.82 -0.27 -1.21
C HIS A 120 7.84 -0.12 -2.34
N GLN A 121 8.87 0.72 -2.18
CA GLN A 121 9.92 0.87 -3.19
C GLN A 121 10.79 -0.37 -3.41
N LEU A 122 10.81 -1.30 -2.46
CA LEU A 122 11.54 -2.57 -2.55
C LEU A 122 10.61 -3.74 -2.92
N LEU A 123 9.32 -3.48 -3.13
CA LEU A 123 8.37 -4.47 -3.61
C LEU A 123 8.31 -4.51 -5.14
N PHE A 124 7.66 -5.54 -5.67
CA PHE A 124 7.42 -5.72 -7.09
C PHE A 124 5.93 -5.94 -7.36
N VAL A 125 5.53 -5.55 -8.56
CA VAL A 125 4.18 -5.77 -9.10
C VAL A 125 4.25 -6.88 -10.13
N SER A 126 3.33 -7.85 -10.01
CA SER A 126 3.11 -8.91 -10.98
C SER A 126 1.92 -8.55 -11.85
N THR A 127 2.11 -8.56 -13.16
CA THR A 127 1.02 -8.41 -14.13
C THR A 127 0.53 -9.80 -14.52
N TYR A 128 -0.73 -10.11 -14.26
CA TYR A 128 -1.37 -11.36 -14.66
C TYR A 128 -2.23 -11.13 -15.91
N GLN A 129 -1.95 -11.88 -16.97
CA GLN A 129 -2.75 -11.93 -18.20
C GLN A 129 -3.09 -13.38 -18.53
N PRO A 130 -4.38 -13.76 -18.65
CA PRO A 130 -4.72 -15.12 -19.06
C PRO A 130 -4.14 -15.50 -20.43
N HIS A 131 -3.62 -16.74 -20.55
CA HIS A 131 -3.12 -17.28 -21.81
C HIS A 131 -4.22 -17.34 -22.89
N GLY A 132 -3.84 -17.07 -24.14
CA GLY A 132 -4.74 -17.19 -25.29
C GLY A 132 -5.76 -16.06 -25.44
N THR A 133 -5.67 -15.00 -24.62
CA THR A 133 -6.46 -13.77 -24.78
C THR A 133 -5.57 -12.53 -24.64
N ASN A 134 -5.84 -11.55 -25.49
CA ASN A 134 -5.23 -10.21 -25.43
C ASN A 134 -6.21 -9.15 -24.91
N ASP A 135 -7.32 -9.55 -24.30
CA ASP A 135 -8.31 -8.64 -23.72
C ASP A 135 -7.68 -7.86 -22.55
N PRO A 136 -7.52 -6.53 -22.66
CA PRO A 136 -6.92 -5.72 -21.61
C PRO A 136 -7.75 -5.67 -20.31
N SER A 137 -9.06 -5.94 -20.38
CA SER A 137 -9.93 -5.93 -19.18
C SER A 137 -9.65 -7.09 -18.22
N LEU A 138 -8.99 -8.14 -18.72
CA LEU A 138 -8.59 -9.32 -17.94
C LEU A 138 -7.17 -9.19 -17.38
N ARG A 139 -6.46 -8.10 -17.71
CA ARG A 139 -5.12 -7.82 -17.22
C ARG A 139 -5.21 -7.15 -15.86
N ILE A 140 -4.59 -7.72 -14.83
CA ILE A 140 -4.46 -7.04 -13.54
C ILE A 140 -3.02 -6.91 -13.09
N GLU A 141 -2.76 -5.87 -12.32
CA GLU A 141 -1.50 -5.61 -11.66
C GLU A 141 -1.65 -5.86 -10.15
N ILE A 142 -0.85 -6.79 -9.64
CA ILE A 142 -0.86 -7.21 -8.24
C ILE A 142 0.41 -6.75 -7.56
N LEU A 143 0.29 -5.97 -6.49
CA LEU A 143 1.40 -5.67 -5.59
C LEU A 143 1.69 -6.90 -4.73
N ASN A 144 2.92 -7.41 -4.81
CA ASN A 144 3.36 -8.60 -4.08
C ASN A 144 3.92 -8.19 -2.72
N ILE A 145 3.15 -8.43 -1.66
CA ILE A 145 3.56 -8.07 -0.29
C ILE A 145 3.97 -9.33 0.49
N PRO A 146 5.10 -9.32 1.21
CA PRO A 146 5.44 -10.40 2.14
C PRO A 146 4.33 -10.60 3.18
N SER A 147 3.97 -11.85 3.47
CA SER A 147 2.86 -12.19 4.37
C SER A 147 2.93 -11.50 5.74
N LYS A 148 4.15 -11.36 6.29
CA LYS A 148 4.41 -10.66 7.57
C LYS A 148 4.02 -9.18 7.56
N LEU A 149 4.03 -8.54 6.39
CA LEU A 149 3.73 -7.12 6.21
C LEU A 149 2.34 -6.88 5.64
N PHE A 150 1.74 -7.91 5.03
CA PHE A 150 0.49 -7.81 4.27
C PHE A 150 -0.64 -7.18 5.07
N ASP A 151 -0.95 -7.70 6.27
CA ASP A 151 -2.09 -7.21 7.06
C ASP A 151 -2.00 -5.71 7.33
N TRP A 152 -0.83 -5.23 7.76
CA TRP A 152 -0.63 -3.81 8.08
C TRP A 152 -0.69 -2.93 6.82
N MET A 153 -0.03 -3.34 5.73
CA MET A 153 -0.03 -2.58 4.47
C MET A 153 -1.43 -2.52 3.85
N PHE A 154 -2.13 -3.66 3.82
CA PHE A 154 -3.50 -3.76 3.34
C PHE A 154 -4.44 -2.86 4.14
N LYS A 155 -4.36 -2.93 5.48
CA LYS A 155 -5.16 -2.08 6.38
C LYS A 155 -4.91 -0.59 6.15
N LEU A 156 -3.67 -0.19 5.88
CA LEU A 156 -3.37 1.21 5.55
C LEU A 156 -3.99 1.61 4.20
N ASP A 157 -3.83 0.81 3.15
CA ASP A 157 -4.48 1.08 1.85
C ASP A 157 -6.01 1.18 2.01
N TYR A 158 -6.59 0.25 2.75
CA TYR A 158 -8.01 0.20 3.08
C TYR A 158 -8.49 1.47 3.81
N LEU A 159 -7.73 1.91 4.82
CA LEU A 159 -8.01 3.15 5.56
C LEU A 159 -7.96 4.38 4.63
N LEU A 160 -6.94 4.47 3.78
CA LEU A 160 -6.72 5.61 2.88
C LEU A 160 -7.79 5.71 1.80
N ILE A 161 -8.21 4.57 1.23
CA ILE A 161 -9.31 4.54 0.25
C ILE A 161 -10.62 4.89 0.94
N GLY A 162 -10.86 4.35 2.13
CA GLY A 162 -12.02 4.71 2.94
C GLY A 162 -12.09 6.23 3.21
N LEU A 163 -10.96 6.84 3.58
CA LEU A 163 -10.85 8.29 3.76
C LEU A 163 -11.07 9.03 2.43
N TYR A 164 -10.57 8.50 1.32
CA TYR A 164 -10.73 9.10 0.00
C TYR A 164 -12.18 9.09 -0.48
N GLU A 165 -12.88 7.97 -0.38
CA GLU A 165 -14.26 7.82 -0.85
C GLU A 165 -15.26 8.49 0.09
N ARG A 166 -15.13 8.27 1.39
CA ARG A 166 -16.14 8.68 2.38
C ARG A 166 -15.85 10.04 3.02
N LYS A 167 -14.67 10.61 2.78
CA LYS A 167 -14.19 11.84 3.43
C LYS A 167 -14.33 11.77 4.96
N SER A 168 -14.10 10.59 5.51
CA SER A 168 -14.17 10.31 6.94
C SER A 168 -13.09 9.29 7.30
N LEU A 169 -12.42 9.51 8.43
CA LEU A 169 -11.38 8.62 8.92
C LEU A 169 -11.98 7.60 9.88
N ASP A 170 -11.75 6.31 9.59
CA ASP A 170 -11.99 5.24 10.54
C ASP A 170 -10.96 5.34 11.69
N LYS A 171 -11.41 5.82 12.85
CA LYS A 171 -10.52 6.07 14.00
C LYS A 171 -10.03 4.79 14.66
N GLU A 172 -10.81 3.72 14.62
CA GLU A 172 -10.44 2.45 15.25
C GLU A 172 -9.30 1.82 14.45
N LEU A 173 -9.49 1.67 13.14
CA LEU A 173 -8.45 1.15 12.25
C LEU A 173 -7.19 2.03 12.22
N PHE A 174 -7.36 3.35 12.25
CA PHE A 174 -6.25 4.28 12.34
C PHE A 174 -5.42 4.09 13.62
N ASN A 175 -6.08 3.94 14.77
CA ASN A 175 -5.38 3.72 16.05
C ASN A 175 -4.72 2.34 16.12
N GLU A 176 -5.33 1.32 15.53
CA GLU A 176 -4.72 -0.01 15.38
C GLU A 176 -3.41 0.07 14.58
N LEU A 177 -3.44 0.72 13.41
CA LEU A 177 -2.28 0.91 12.55
C LEU A 177 -1.15 1.68 13.26
N LYS A 178 -1.50 2.73 14.01
CA LYS A 178 -0.54 3.49 14.83
C LYS A 178 0.13 2.63 15.88
N THR A 179 -0.66 1.83 16.61
CA THR A 179 -0.16 0.99 17.70
C THR A 179 0.75 -0.12 17.17
N SER A 180 0.46 -0.64 15.97
CA SER A 180 1.21 -1.72 15.34
C SER A 180 2.35 -1.27 14.41
N ALA A 181 2.50 0.04 14.16
CA ALA A 181 3.50 0.61 13.25
C ALA A 181 4.94 0.20 13.59
N GLN A 182 5.27 0.15 14.88
CA GLN A 182 6.59 -0.29 15.33
C GLN A 182 6.85 -1.75 14.96
N LYS A 183 5.87 -2.64 15.21
CA LYS A 183 5.96 -4.05 14.83
C LYS A 183 6.16 -4.19 13.32
N PHE A 184 5.40 -3.44 12.52
CA PHE A 184 5.59 -3.40 11.05
C PHE A 184 7.02 -3.02 10.67
N LEU A 185 7.57 -1.94 11.25
CA LEU A 185 8.95 -1.51 10.99
C LEU A 185 9.96 -2.60 11.38
N ARG A 186 9.81 -3.25 12.54
CA ARG A 186 10.69 -4.36 12.95
C ARG A 186 10.68 -5.48 11.93
N GLU A 187 9.49 -5.93 11.50
CA GLU A 187 9.36 -7.00 10.50
C GLU A 187 9.95 -6.60 9.15
N ALA A 188 9.75 -5.36 8.71
CA ALA A 188 10.32 -4.85 7.45
C ALA A 188 11.86 -4.80 7.48
N LEU A 189 12.44 -4.36 8.61
CA LEU A 189 13.89 -4.36 8.83
C LEU A 189 14.44 -5.79 8.88
N ASN A 190 13.77 -6.70 9.58
CA ASN A 190 14.16 -8.12 9.65
C ASN A 190 14.14 -8.78 8.27
N LEU A 191 13.17 -8.42 7.43
CA LEU A 191 13.08 -8.86 6.04
C LEU A 191 14.04 -8.13 5.10
N ARG A 192 14.78 -7.11 5.59
CA ARG A 192 15.69 -6.26 4.81
C ARG A 192 15.02 -5.54 3.63
N ILE A 193 13.74 -5.22 3.78
CA ILE A 193 12.91 -4.54 2.77
C ILE A 193 12.46 -3.16 3.22
N PHE A 194 13.31 -2.46 3.96
CA PHE A 194 13.08 -1.08 4.37
C PHE A 194 14.19 -0.17 3.85
N LEU A 195 13.83 0.76 2.98
CA LEU A 195 14.72 1.82 2.51
C LEU A 195 14.10 3.18 2.89
N PRO A 196 14.72 4.00 3.74
CA PRO A 196 14.14 5.31 4.06
C PRO A 196 14.13 6.23 2.82
N ILE A 197 12.99 6.86 2.53
CA ILE A 197 12.88 7.83 1.43
C ILE A 197 13.51 9.15 1.85
N SER A 198 14.47 9.64 1.05
CA SER A 198 15.08 10.95 1.28
C SER A 198 14.03 12.06 1.23
N THR A 199 13.87 12.74 2.36
CA THR A 199 12.97 13.88 2.52
C THR A 199 13.63 15.21 2.16
N HIS A 200 14.95 15.22 1.90
CA HIS A 200 15.72 16.42 1.59
C HIS A 200 15.15 17.19 0.39
N ASP A 201 14.74 16.46 -0.66
CA ASP A 201 14.17 17.05 -1.88
C ASP A 201 12.72 17.53 -1.74
N ILE A 202 12.05 17.19 -0.64
CA ILE A 202 10.67 17.63 -0.37
C ILE A 202 10.69 19.03 0.25
N PHE A 203 11.68 19.30 1.10
CA PHE A 203 11.91 20.62 1.69
C PHE A 203 12.05 21.73 0.66
N THR A 204 12.80 21.46 -0.42
CA THR A 204 13.14 22.48 -1.41
C THR A 204 11.90 22.93 -2.21
N LYS A 205 10.97 22.02 -2.50
CA LYS A 205 9.83 22.28 -3.39
C LYS A 205 8.57 22.75 -2.66
N TYR A 206 8.30 22.23 -1.47
CA TYR A 206 7.07 22.48 -0.72
C TYR A 206 7.18 23.56 0.35
N LYS A 207 8.34 24.24 0.46
CA LYS A 207 8.57 25.36 1.39
C LYS A 207 7.49 26.46 1.32
N LYS A 208 6.79 26.60 0.18
CA LYS A 208 5.81 27.65 -0.07
C LYS A 208 4.33 27.24 0.13
N LEU A 209 4.01 25.96 0.37
CA LEU A 209 2.63 25.47 0.21
C LEU A 209 1.80 25.27 1.49
N PHE A 210 2.33 25.46 2.70
CA PHE A 210 1.74 24.88 3.93
C PHE A 210 2.00 25.83 5.14
N TRP A 211 1.10 26.43 5.92
CA TRP A 211 -0.35 26.35 6.19
C TRP A 211 -0.78 27.65 6.91
N SER A 212 -1.68 28.45 6.30
CA SER A 212 -2.32 29.70 6.77
C SER A 212 -1.45 30.74 7.50
N GLN A 213 -1.91 32.00 7.51
CA GLN A 213 -1.17 33.15 8.03
C GLN A 213 -0.76 33.03 9.52
N GLU A 214 -1.28 32.04 10.26
CA GLU A 214 -1.00 31.78 11.67
C GLU A 214 0.21 30.86 11.93
N ILE A 215 0.81 30.26 10.91
CA ILE A 215 2.09 29.51 11.03
C ILE A 215 3.21 30.30 10.35
N ARG A 216 3.35 31.59 10.67
CA ARG A 216 4.46 32.40 10.16
C ARG A 216 5.79 32.18 10.87
N ASP A 217 5.80 31.55 12.04
CA ASP A 217 7.02 31.46 12.88
C ASP A 217 7.44 30.05 13.37
N SER A 218 7.03 28.93 12.74
CA SER A 218 7.61 27.64 13.15
C SER A 218 7.89 26.65 12.01
N THR A 219 9.18 26.33 11.86
CA THR A 219 9.82 25.01 12.06
C THR A 219 9.05 23.69 11.85
N ARG A 220 7.71 23.63 11.70
CA ARG A 220 6.91 22.40 11.76
C ARG A 220 7.14 21.38 10.65
N PHE A 221 7.52 21.79 9.44
CA PHE A 221 7.82 20.82 8.37
C PHE A 221 9.22 20.21 8.52
N LYS A 222 10.19 21.02 8.95
CA LYS A 222 11.50 20.53 9.39
C LYS A 222 11.34 19.61 10.59
N TRP A 223 10.48 19.97 11.52
CA TRP A 223 10.14 19.11 12.65
C TRP A 223 9.37 17.89 12.26
N LEU A 224 8.47 17.91 11.27
CA LEU A 224 7.77 16.72 10.78
C LEU A 224 8.75 15.77 10.12
N ILE A 225 9.62 16.26 9.25
CA ILE A 225 10.61 15.41 8.60
C ILE A 225 11.68 14.95 9.58
N SER A 226 12.19 15.83 10.45
CA SER A 226 13.05 15.44 11.57
C SER A 226 12.32 14.46 12.47
N TYR A 227 11.04 14.62 12.72
CA TYR A 227 10.23 13.67 13.48
C TYR A 227 10.09 12.33 12.74
N LEU A 228 9.85 12.31 11.44
CA LEU A 228 9.80 11.08 10.65
C LEU A 228 11.15 10.35 10.73
N TYR A 229 12.25 11.09 10.56
CA TYR A 229 13.61 10.53 10.63
C TYR A 229 14.03 10.13 12.05
N ASP A 230 13.84 11.00 13.04
CA ASP A 230 14.18 10.79 14.44
C ASP A 230 13.31 9.68 15.03
N ARG A 231 12.03 9.60 14.68
CA ARG A 231 11.14 8.51 15.12
C ARG A 231 11.59 7.19 14.52
N VAL A 232 11.90 7.14 13.22
CA VAL A 232 12.43 5.93 12.58
C VAL A 232 13.81 5.57 13.10
N HIS A 233 14.70 6.55 13.31
CA HIS A 233 16.05 6.33 13.82
C HIS A 233 16.01 5.87 15.28
N HIS A 234 15.17 6.48 16.11
CA HIS A 234 14.92 6.07 17.48
C HIS A 234 14.37 4.64 17.51
N GLU A 235 13.37 4.34 16.69
CA GLU A 235 12.78 3.00 16.60
C GLU A 235 13.76 1.94 16.06
N ARG A 236 14.64 2.30 15.09
CA ARG A 236 15.77 1.45 14.63
C ARG A 236 16.78 1.19 15.74
N SER A 237 17.17 2.23 16.47
CA SER A 237 18.13 2.11 17.58
C SER A 237 17.62 1.28 18.76
N GLN A 238 16.30 1.16 18.91
CA GLN A 238 15.68 0.25 19.87
C GLN A 238 15.66 -1.20 19.37
N THR A 239 15.53 -1.41 18.06
CA THR A 239 15.52 -2.76 17.46
C THR A 239 16.91 -3.38 17.35
N GLU A 240 17.96 -2.58 17.21
CA GLU A 240 19.34 -3.07 17.16
C GLU A 240 19.92 -3.44 18.54
N LYS A 241 19.16 -3.18 19.62
CA LYS A 241 19.55 -3.51 21.01
C LYS A 241 18.89 -4.77 21.57
N ASP A 242 17.86 -5.27 20.89
CA ASP A 242 17.16 -6.53 21.20
C ASP A 242 17.75 -7.68 20.36
#